data_AF-A0A2R6N0B2-F1
#
_entry.id   AF-A0A2R6N0B2-F1
#
_cell.length_a   1.000
_cell.length_b   1.000
_cell.length_c   1.000
_cell.angle_alpha   90.00
_cell.angle_beta   90.00
_cell.angle_gamma   90.00
#
_symmetry.space_group_name_H-M   'P 1'
#
loop_
_entity.id
_entity.type
_entity.pdbx_description
1 polymer ?
#
loop_
_entity_poly.entity_id
_entity_poly.type
_entity_poly.pdbx_seq_one_letter_code
_entity_poly.pdbx_strand_id
1 'polypeptide(L)'
;AIETDYYVLRVGDTRSVAARIARELRERGHVVETDVADRSFGAQMGYADAVEAETVVIVGEQDLANDEVTVKRMGDGEQTTAPVGEFPGDRERPTYEDFAD
;
A
#
# COMPACT_ATOMS: atom_id res chain seq x y z
N ALA A 1 -19.53 7.57 0.19
CA ALA A 1 -18.26 8.03 -0.38
C ALA A 1 -17.78 6.97 -1.36
N ILE A 2 -16.83 7.26 -2.24
CA ILE A 2 -16.04 6.18 -2.84
C ILE A 2 -14.99 5.87 -1.80
N GLU A 3 -15.16 4.78 -1.06
CA GLU A 3 -14.20 4.32 -0.06
C GLU A 3 -13.06 3.61 -0.82
N THR A 4 -11.84 4.10 -0.64
CA THR A 4 -10.66 3.48 -1.24
C THR A 4 -10.15 2.42 -0.26
N ASP A 5 -10.19 1.14 -0.61
CA ASP A 5 -9.69 0.09 0.28
C ASP A 5 -8.17 0.21 0.46
N TYR A 6 -7.44 0.45 -0.65
CA TYR A 6 -5.99 0.54 -0.63
C TYR A 6 -5.46 1.72 -1.45
N TYR A 7 -4.45 2.39 -0.92
CA TYR A 7 -3.58 3.26 -1.70
C TYR A 7 -2.17 2.66 -1.75
N VAL A 8 -1.67 2.37 -2.95
CA VAL A 8 -0.30 1.88 -3.13
C VAL A 8 0.63 3.07 -3.41
N LEU A 9 1.36 3.47 -2.37
CA LEU A 9 2.34 4.54 -2.40
C LEU A 9 3.67 4.00 -2.91
N ARG A 10 4.29 4.70 -3.87
CA ARG A 10 5.61 4.31 -4.42
C ARG A 10 6.66 5.39 -4.18
N VAL A 11 7.86 4.97 -3.81
CA VAL A 11 9.06 5.83 -3.70
C VAL A 11 10.21 5.18 -4.45
N GLY A 12 10.94 5.97 -5.24
CA GLY A 12 12.08 5.49 -6.02
C GLY A 12 11.70 4.59 -7.20
N ASP A 13 12.63 3.74 -7.62
CA ASP A 13 12.49 2.84 -8.78
C ASP A 13 11.67 1.57 -8.47
N THR A 14 10.50 1.75 -7.86
CA THR A 14 9.66 0.65 -7.30
C THR A 14 8.39 0.37 -8.10
N ARG A 15 8.24 0.99 -9.27
CA ARG A 15 7.01 0.97 -10.08
C ARG A 15 6.52 -0.44 -10.41
N SER A 16 7.42 -1.37 -10.74
CA SER A 16 7.06 -2.75 -11.11
C SER A 16 6.42 -3.50 -9.93
N VAL A 17 7.00 -3.38 -8.73
CA VAL A 17 6.51 -4.03 -7.52
C VAL A 17 5.19 -3.39 -7.07
N ALA A 18 5.11 -2.06 -7.05
CA ALA A 18 3.89 -1.34 -6.72
C ALA A 18 2.74 -1.69 -7.69
N ALA A 19 3.01 -1.77 -8.99
CA ALA A 19 2.02 -2.16 -9.99
C ALA A 19 1.55 -3.62 -9.82
N ARG A 20 2.45 -4.54 -9.46
CA ARG A 20 2.11 -5.93 -9.14
C ARG A 20 1.13 -5.99 -7.96
N ILE A 21 1.48 -5.37 -6.83
CA ILE A 21 0.65 -5.36 -5.62
C ILE A 21 -0.72 -4.75 -5.92
N ALA A 22 -0.75 -3.58 -6.58
CA ALA A 22 -1.99 -2.90 -6.92
C ALA A 22 -2.88 -3.74 -7.84
N ARG A 23 -2.28 -4.50 -8.78
CA ARG A 23 -3.02 -5.42 -9.64
C ARG A 23 -3.60 -6.58 -8.83
N GLU A 24 -2.80 -7.25 -8.01
CA GLU A 24 -3.24 -8.42 -7.22
C GLU A 24 -4.35 -8.06 -6.23
N LEU A 25 -4.33 -6.86 -5.64
CA LEU A 25 -5.41 -6.35 -4.80
C LEU A 25 -6.68 -6.06 -5.60
N ARG A 26 -6.57 -5.45 -6.79
CA ARG A 26 -7.72 -5.21 -7.68
C ARG A 26 -8.35 -6.51 -8.18
N GLU A 27 -7.55 -7.52 -8.47
CA GLU A 27 -8.03 -8.85 -8.88
C GLU A 27 -8.87 -9.53 -7.78
N ARG A 28 -8.70 -9.13 -6.52
CA ARG A 28 -9.51 -9.56 -5.36
C ARG A 28 -10.78 -8.71 -5.15
N GLY A 29 -11.03 -7.73 -6.01
CA GLY A 29 -12.22 -6.88 -5.98
C GLY A 29 -12.08 -5.58 -5.19
N HIS A 30 -10.87 -5.22 -4.73
CA HIS A 30 -10.66 -3.99 -3.96
C HIS A 30 -10.54 -2.76 -4.85
N VAL A 31 -10.99 -1.62 -4.32
CA VAL A 31 -10.75 -0.29 -4.88
C VAL A 31 -9.33 0.14 -4.50
N VAL A 32 -8.46 0.21 -5.50
CA VAL A 32 -7.04 0.52 -5.31
C VAL A 32 -6.63 1.74 -6.11
N GLU A 33 -6.09 2.73 -5.42
CA GLU A 33 -5.52 3.95 -6.01
C GLU A 33 -3.97 3.90 -5.98
N THR A 34 -3.34 4.57 -6.95
CA THR A 34 -1.87 4.64 -7.08
C THR A 34 -1.48 6.00 -7.62
N ASP A 35 -0.29 6.49 -7.28
CA ASP A 35 0.19 7.74 -7.85
C ASP A 35 0.59 7.63 -9.33
N VAL A 36 -0.03 8.48 -10.15
CA VAL A 36 0.29 8.67 -11.58
C VAL A 36 0.92 10.02 -11.88
N ALA A 37 1.06 10.89 -10.87
CA ALA A 37 1.51 12.27 -11.03
C ALA A 37 2.96 12.51 -10.57
N ASP A 38 3.67 11.44 -10.23
CA ASP A 38 5.04 11.45 -9.69
C ASP A 38 5.19 12.37 -8.47
N ARG A 39 4.24 12.23 -7.54
CA ARG A 39 4.17 13.04 -6.32
C ARG A 39 5.23 12.61 -5.32
N SER A 40 5.69 13.56 -4.52
CA SER A 40 6.52 13.27 -3.34
C SER A 40 5.77 12.39 -2.34
N PHE A 41 6.51 11.70 -1.46
CA PHE A 41 5.93 10.84 -0.42
C PHE A 41 4.81 11.53 0.38
N GLY A 42 5.08 12.73 0.91
CA GLY A 42 4.09 13.47 1.69
C GLY A 42 2.86 13.89 0.89
N ALA A 43 3.03 14.22 -0.39
CA ALA A 43 1.91 14.54 -1.28
C ALA A 43 1.07 13.31 -1.65
N GLN A 44 1.70 12.14 -1.78
CA GLN A 44 0.98 10.86 -1.93
C GLN A 44 0.21 10.49 -0.65
N MET A 45 0.82 10.63 0.52
CA MET A 45 0.14 10.41 1.81
C MET A 45 -1.07 11.33 1.99
N GLY A 46 -0.92 12.63 1.68
CA GLY A 46 -2.05 13.57 1.75
C GLY A 46 -3.14 13.27 0.72
N TYR A 47 -2.78 12.74 -0.45
CA TYR A 47 -3.77 12.29 -1.43
C TYR A 47 -4.50 11.03 -0.95
N ALA A 48 -3.78 10.06 -0.37
CA ALA A 48 -4.37 8.86 0.22
C ALA A 48 -5.40 9.20 1.32
N ASP A 49 -5.07 10.16 2.18
CA ASP A 49 -5.99 10.70 3.18
C ASP A 49 -7.21 11.38 2.54
N ALA A 50 -7.00 12.20 1.51
CA ALA A 50 -8.08 12.91 0.82
C ALA A 50 -9.06 12.00 0.05
N VAL A 51 -8.61 10.81 -0.37
CA VAL A 51 -9.48 9.77 -0.98
C VAL A 51 -9.97 8.73 0.03
N GLU A 52 -9.80 9.02 1.32
CA GLU A 52 -10.26 8.20 2.44
C GLU A 52 -9.76 6.74 2.32
N ALA A 53 -8.48 6.56 1.96
CA ALA A 53 -7.88 5.23 1.87
C ALA A 53 -7.87 4.55 3.24
N GLU A 54 -8.39 3.32 3.35
CA GLU A 54 -8.36 2.55 4.60
C GLU A 54 -6.93 2.13 4.95
N THR A 55 -6.23 1.56 3.96
CA THR A 55 -4.86 1.06 4.07
C THR A 55 -3.94 1.72 3.06
N VAL A 56 -2.75 2.14 3.48
CA VAL A 56 -1.66 2.54 2.57
C VAL A 56 -0.60 1.44 2.55
N VAL A 57 -0.26 0.96 1.35
CA VAL A 57 0.88 0.07 1.13
C VAL A 57 2.02 0.88 0.56
N ILE A 58 3.07 1.05 1.35
CA ILE A 58 4.25 1.83 0.98
C ILE A 58 5.28 0.88 0.37
N VAL A 59 5.61 1.13 -0.88
CA VAL A 59 6.61 0.39 -1.65
C VAL A 59 7.80 1.33 -1.88
N GLY A 60 8.77 1.26 -0.97
CA GLY A 60 10.00 2.06 -1.00
C GLY A 60 11.24 1.18 -1.19
N GLU A 61 12.29 1.76 -1.77
CA GLU A 61 13.55 1.04 -2.02
C GLU A 61 14.19 0.51 -0.73
N GLN A 62 14.04 1.22 0.39
CA GLN A 62 14.59 0.81 1.68
C GLN A 62 13.92 -0.46 2.21
N ASP A 63 12.58 -0.52 2.19
CA ASP A 63 11.84 -1.69 2.67
C ASP A 63 12.08 -2.89 1.74
N LEU A 64 12.10 -2.65 0.41
CA LEU A 64 12.37 -3.70 -0.56
C LEU A 64 13.78 -4.27 -0.46
N ALA A 65 14.77 -3.49 0.02
CA ALA A 65 16.11 -4.00 0.28
C ALA A 65 16.13 -5.06 1.41
N ASN A 66 15.07 -5.13 2.22
CA ASN A 66 14.85 -6.14 3.26
C ASN A 66 13.77 -7.16 2.87
N ASP A 67 13.37 -7.21 1.59
CA ASP A 67 12.24 -8.03 1.09
C ASP A 67 10.89 -7.70 1.76
N GLU A 68 10.66 -6.42 2.09
CA GLU A 68 9.46 -5.96 2.81
C GLU A 68 8.71 -4.84 2.07
N VAL A 69 7.45 -4.67 2.47
CA VAL A 69 6.65 -3.46 2.26
C VAL A 69 6.11 -2.99 3.59
N THR A 70 5.82 -1.69 3.72
CA THR A 70 5.13 -1.17 4.90
C THR A 70 3.62 -1.13 4.65
N VAL A 71 2.84 -1.66 5.58
CA VAL A 71 1.37 -1.61 5.60
C VAL A 71 0.94 -0.66 6.71
N LYS A 72 0.22 0.40 6.34
CA LYS A 72 -0.22 1.47 7.26
C LYS A 72 -1.73 1.55 7.31
N ARG A 73 -2.29 1.53 8.52
CA ARG A 73 -3.71 1.83 8.77
C ARG A 73 -3.89 3.34 8.84
N MET A 74 -4.81 3.90 8.05
CA MET A 74 -5.00 5.35 8.02
C MET A 74 -5.83 5.89 9.18
N GLY A 75 -6.65 5.06 9.84
CA GLY A 75 -7.52 5.48 10.93
C GLY A 75 -6.78 6.05 12.16
N ASP A 76 -5.64 5.47 12.51
CA ASP A 76 -4.79 5.89 13.64
C ASP A 76 -3.31 6.10 13.25
N GLY A 77 -2.94 5.75 12.02
CA GLY A 77 -1.58 5.89 11.52
C GLY A 77 -0.63 4.79 11.96
N GLU A 78 -1.08 3.73 12.64
CA GLU A 78 -0.21 2.60 12.94
C GLU A 78 0.27 1.92 11.65
N GLN A 79 1.47 1.36 11.71
CA GLN A 79 2.11 0.71 10.57
C GLN A 79 2.96 -0.46 11.02
N THR A 80 3.02 -1.47 10.17
CA THR A 80 3.84 -2.67 10.35
C THR A 80 4.50 -3.04 9.01
N THR A 81 5.47 -3.93 9.02
CA THR A 81 6.09 -4.47 7.80
C THR A 81 5.46 -5.81 7.43
N ALA A 82 5.44 -6.11 6.14
CA ALA A 82 5.02 -7.39 5.60
C ALA A 82 6.03 -7.87 4.55
N PRO A 83 6.36 -9.16 4.48
CA PRO A 83 7.22 -9.68 3.42
C PRO A 83 6.59 -9.41 2.04
N VAL A 84 7.35 -8.82 1.13
CA VAL A 84 6.87 -8.42 -0.21
C VAL A 84 6.38 -9.62 -1.03
N GLY A 85 6.97 -10.80 -0.80
CA GLY A 85 6.56 -12.06 -1.42
C GLY A 85 5.26 -12.64 -0.87
N GLU A 86 4.84 -12.21 0.33
CA GLU A 86 3.64 -12.69 1.02
C GLU A 86 2.50 -11.67 1.02
N PHE A 87 2.74 -10.47 0.46
CA PHE A 87 1.75 -9.42 0.32
C PHE A 87 1.34 -9.19 -1.16
N PRO A 88 0.04 -9.18 -1.48
CA PRO A 88 -1.09 -9.61 -0.65
C PRO A 88 -1.20 -11.15 -0.44
N GLY A 89 -0.35 -11.96 -1.09
CA GLY A 89 -0.27 -13.42 -0.85
C GLY A 89 -1.58 -14.15 -1.12
N ASP A 90 -2.01 -15.07 -0.26
CA ASP A 90 -3.31 -15.76 -0.37
C ASP A 90 -4.45 -15.04 0.39
N ARG A 91 -4.17 -13.89 1.03
CA ARG A 91 -5.11 -13.19 1.91
C ARG A 91 -6.14 -12.38 1.11
N GLU A 92 -7.43 -12.54 1.37
CA GLU A 92 -8.44 -11.78 0.63
C GLU A 92 -8.32 -10.27 0.85
N ARG A 93 -8.17 -9.81 2.10
CA ARG A 93 -8.07 -8.38 2.47
C ARG A 93 -6.96 -8.19 3.53
N PRO A 94 -5.68 -8.21 3.14
CA PRO A 94 -4.58 -8.04 4.09
C PRO A 94 -4.51 -6.59 4.60
N THR A 95 -4.50 -6.38 5.91
CA THR A 95 -4.39 -5.07 6.57
C THR A 95 -3.29 -5.08 7.62
N TYR A 96 -3.13 -4.00 8.39
CA TYR A 96 -2.16 -3.92 9.48
C TYR A 96 -2.29 -5.09 10.46
N GLU A 97 -3.52 -5.49 10.83
CA GLU A 97 -3.79 -6.53 11.82
C GLU A 97 -3.23 -7.90 11.42
N ASP A 98 -3.03 -8.16 10.12
CA ASP A 98 -2.48 -9.44 9.64
C ASP A 98 -0.97 -9.58 9.85
N PHE A 99 -0.28 -8.47 10.14
CA PHE A 99 1.18 -8.41 10.22
C PHE A 99 1.68 -7.68 11.48
N ALA A 100 0.79 -7.24 12.36
CA ALA A 100 1.15 -6.70 13.66
C ALA A 100 1.22 -7.86 14.67
N ASP A 101 2.36 -7.96 15.38
CA ASP A 101 2.58 -8.95 16.46
C ASP A 101 1.66 -8.74 17.68
#